data_AF-A0A3A3E1P1-F1
#
_entry.id   AF-A0A3A3E1P1-F1
#
_cell.length_a   1.000
_cell.length_b   1.000
_cell.length_c   1.000
_cell.angle_alpha   90.00
_cell.angle_beta   90.00
_cell.angle_gamma   90.00
#
_symmetry.space_group_name_H-M   'P 1'
#
loop_
_entity.id
_entity.type
_entity.pdbx_description
1 polymer ?
#
loop_
_entity_poly.entity_id
_entity_poly.type
_entity_poly.pdbx_seq_one_letter_code
_entity_poly.pdbx_strand_id
1 'polypeptide(L)'
;MDNINCCGGKTPEGPFVAGSLPEKAGLRFPEIAKDEDEISVLQWLFWDYVRDLRGLQAKLEVAKPEDLDPAKLKKAMETAKTVREAVQLLMAERNKVEKLRKDIAGGVAEGGLDLDAARDEIGRRLACLRNAAGG
;
A
#
# COMPACT_ATOMS: atom_id res chain seq x y z
N MET A 1 -9.51 45.40 12.98
CA MET A 1 -9.27 44.29 13.93
C MET A 1 -10.50 43.42 13.81
N ASP A 2 -10.51 42.53 12.83
CA ASP A 2 -11.69 41.72 12.52
C ASP A 2 -11.40 40.27 12.88
N ASN A 3 -12.18 39.79 13.84
CA ASN A 3 -12.11 38.45 14.42
C ASN A 3 -12.42 37.38 13.35
N ILE A 4 -11.43 36.58 13.02
CA ILE A 4 -11.63 35.29 12.34
C ILE A 4 -12.10 34.28 13.38
N ASN A 5 -13.38 33.93 13.30
CA ASN A 5 -13.97 32.85 14.09
C ASN A 5 -13.64 31.51 13.44
N CYS A 6 -12.67 30.78 13.99
CA CYS A 6 -12.33 29.41 13.59
C CYS A 6 -12.99 28.39 14.52
N CYS A 7 -14.24 28.03 14.24
CA CYS A 7 -14.84 26.81 14.77
C CYS A 7 -15.60 26.07 13.67
N GLY A 8 -15.05 24.92 13.26
CA GLY A 8 -15.66 24.03 12.29
C GLY A 8 -14.75 22.83 12.06
N GLY A 9 -14.55 22.01 13.10
CA GLY A 9 -13.86 20.73 12.98
C GLY A 9 -14.61 19.82 12.03
N LYS A 10 -14.14 19.75 10.78
CA LYS A 10 -14.40 18.64 9.89
C LYS A 10 -13.13 17.83 9.83
N THR A 11 -13.20 16.60 10.31
CA THR A 11 -12.23 15.57 9.99
C THR A 11 -11.95 15.59 8.49
N PRO A 12 -10.68 15.52 8.05
CA PRO A 12 -10.38 15.47 6.63
C PRO A 12 -10.93 14.15 6.07
N GLU A 13 -12.07 14.22 5.40
CA GLU A 13 -12.51 13.21 4.43
C GLU A 13 -11.54 13.26 3.24
N GLY A 14 -10.35 12.68 3.43
CA GLY A 14 -9.46 12.30 2.35
C GLY A 14 -10.00 11.05 1.66
N PRO A 15 -9.58 10.77 0.41
CA PRO A 15 -10.08 9.65 -0.40
C PRO A 15 -9.68 8.26 0.14
N PHE A 16 -8.97 8.20 1.25
CA PHE A 16 -8.59 6.97 1.93
C PHE A 16 -9.68 6.56 2.92
N VAL A 17 -10.83 6.13 2.41
CA VAL A 17 -11.66 5.19 3.16
C VAL A 17 -10.87 3.89 3.19
N ALA A 18 -10.40 3.47 4.36
CA ALA A 18 -9.84 2.14 4.56
C ALA A 18 -10.87 1.13 4.04
N GLY A 19 -10.62 0.60 2.84
CA GLY A 19 -11.53 -0.32 2.18
C GLY A 19 -11.79 -1.49 3.10
N SER A 20 -13.07 -1.78 3.37
CA SER A 20 -13.46 -2.98 4.10
C SER A 20 -12.86 -4.18 3.38
N LEU A 21 -11.89 -4.84 4.03
CA LEU A 21 -11.45 -6.16 3.61
C LEU A 21 -12.68 -7.08 3.53
N PRO A 22 -12.79 -7.93 2.50
CA PRO A 22 -13.87 -8.91 2.42
C PRO A 22 -13.88 -9.74 3.71
N GLU A 23 -15.03 -9.77 4.38
CA GLU A 23 -15.27 -10.33 5.72
C GLU A 23 -14.97 -11.84 5.86
N LYS A 24 -14.61 -12.53 4.76
CA LYS A 24 -14.43 -13.98 4.75
C LYS A 24 -13.27 -14.43 3.88
N ALA A 25 -12.06 -14.16 4.34
CA ALA A 25 -11.00 -15.16 4.28
C ALA A 25 -10.60 -15.42 5.73
N GLY A 26 -10.72 -16.66 6.20
CA GLY A 26 -10.37 -17.06 7.57
C GLY A 26 -8.87 -16.96 7.89
N LEU A 27 -8.15 -16.02 7.27
CA LEU A 27 -6.83 -15.61 7.72
C LEU A 27 -7.02 -14.84 9.03
N ARG A 28 -6.74 -15.52 10.14
CA ARG A 28 -6.38 -14.82 11.37
C ARG A 28 -5.02 -14.18 11.12
N PHE A 29 -5.03 -12.94 10.65
CA PHE A 29 -3.82 -12.13 10.65
C PHE A 29 -3.34 -12.01 12.10
N PRO A 30 -2.04 -12.18 12.37
CA PRO A 30 -1.50 -11.66 13.61
C PRO A 30 -1.84 -10.16 13.67
N GLU A 31 -2.25 -9.70 14.83
CA GLU A 31 -2.51 -8.27 15.04
C GLU A 31 -1.18 -7.55 14.87
N ILE A 32 -0.98 -6.90 13.73
CA ILE A 32 0.26 -6.19 13.41
C ILE A 32 0.26 -4.94 14.28
N ALA A 33 1.25 -4.81 15.15
CA ALA A 33 1.35 -3.65 16.02
C ALA A 33 1.53 -2.37 15.17
N LYS A 34 0.98 -1.24 15.63
CA LYS A 34 0.96 0.02 14.86
C LYS A 34 2.35 0.58 14.51
N ASP A 35 3.38 0.08 15.16
CA ASP A 35 4.78 0.45 15.02
C ASP A 35 5.62 -0.57 14.22
N GLU A 36 5.02 -1.68 13.79
CA GLU A 36 5.68 -2.66 12.92
C GLU A 36 5.55 -2.29 11.44
N ASP A 37 6.63 -2.50 10.67
CA ASP A 37 6.58 -2.35 9.22
C ASP A 37 5.74 -3.48 8.62
N GLU A 38 4.50 -3.16 8.25
CA GLU A 38 3.52 -4.10 7.68
C GLU A 38 4.11 -4.88 6.48
N ILE A 39 4.97 -4.24 5.67
CA ILE A 39 5.61 -4.89 4.52
C ILE A 39 6.58 -5.98 4.98
N SER A 40 7.42 -5.69 5.97
CA SER A 40 8.35 -6.67 6.55
C SER A 40 7.60 -7.85 7.19
N VAL A 41 6.51 -7.58 7.91
CA VAL A 41 5.69 -8.62 8.54
C VAL A 41 5.04 -9.52 7.50
N LEU A 42 4.42 -8.95 6.46
CA LEU A 42 3.82 -9.70 5.37
C LEU A 42 4.86 -10.51 4.58
N GLN A 43 6.05 -9.95 4.35
CA GLN A 43 7.14 -10.62 3.67
C GLN A 43 7.62 -11.84 4.45
N TRP A 44 7.80 -11.72 5.76
CA TRP A 44 8.19 -12.83 6.62
C TRP A 44 7.12 -13.93 6.65
N LEU A 45 5.86 -13.55 6.87
CA LEU A 45 4.73 -14.48 6.93
C LEU A 45 4.57 -15.26 5.62
N PHE A 46 4.75 -14.59 4.48
CA PHE A 46 4.76 -15.23 3.17
C PHE A 46 5.83 -16.33 3.07
N TRP A 47 7.07 -16.05 3.47
CA TRP A 47 8.15 -17.03 3.39
C TRP A 47 7.97 -18.19 4.36
N ASP A 48 7.36 -17.96 5.52
CA ASP A 48 7.03 -19.00 6.48
C ASP A 48 5.96 -19.94 5.91
N TYR A 49 4.91 -19.38 5.32
CA TYR A 49 3.89 -20.15 4.60
C TYR A 49 4.45 -20.96 3.42
N VAL A 50 5.35 -20.37 2.64
CA VAL A 50 6.02 -21.07 1.53
C VAL A 50 6.90 -22.22 2.04
N ARG A 51 7.54 -22.07 3.20
CA ARG A 51 8.30 -23.14 3.87
C ARG A 51 7.39 -24.28 4.29
N ASP A 52 6.25 -23.99 4.89
CA ASP A 52 5.26 -24.98 5.30
C ASP A 52 4.73 -25.78 4.10
N LEU A 53 4.44 -25.11 2.98
CA LEU A 53 4.03 -25.80 1.76
C LEU A 53 5.08 -26.74 1.21
N ARG A 54 6.35 -26.32 1.15
CA ARG A 54 7.44 -27.20 0.71
C ARG A 54 7.58 -28.41 1.64
N GLY A 55 7.43 -28.20 2.94
CA GLY A 55 7.46 -29.28 3.93
C GLY A 55 6.32 -30.28 3.76
N LEU A 56 5.11 -29.80 3.43
CA LEU A 56 3.96 -30.64 3.13
C LEU A 56 4.11 -31.39 1.80
N GLN A 57 4.61 -30.73 0.75
CA GLN A 57 4.88 -31.36 -0.54
C GLN A 57 5.91 -32.49 -0.41
N ALA A 58 7.03 -32.25 0.28
CA ALA A 58 8.06 -33.26 0.50
C ALA A 58 7.51 -34.48 1.26
N LYS A 59 6.62 -34.25 2.24
CA LYS A 59 5.95 -35.35 2.97
C LYS A 59 5.01 -36.14 2.07
N LEU A 60 4.31 -35.50 1.13
CA LEU A 60 3.42 -36.18 0.19
C LEU A 60 4.19 -36.99 -0.87
N GLU A 61 5.31 -36.49 -1.36
CA GLU A 61 6.13 -37.21 -2.36
C GLU A 61 6.71 -38.52 -1.83
N VAL A 62 7.02 -38.58 -0.53
CA VAL A 62 7.60 -39.76 0.12
C VAL A 62 6.52 -40.67 0.73
N ALA A 63 5.29 -40.19 0.89
CA ALA A 63 4.21 -40.96 1.51
C ALA A 63 3.65 -42.03 0.56
N LYS A 64 3.44 -43.24 1.09
CA LYS A 64 2.67 -44.28 0.41
C LYS A 64 1.17 -43.95 0.52
N PRO A 65 0.33 -44.36 -0.44
CA PRO A 65 -1.11 -44.09 -0.41
C PRO A 65 -1.82 -44.63 0.84
N GLU A 66 -1.24 -45.65 1.47
CA GLU A 66 -1.72 -46.28 2.72
C GLU A 66 -1.45 -45.41 3.97
N ASP A 67 -0.46 -44.51 3.91
CA ASP A 67 -0.02 -43.65 5.02
C ASP A 67 -0.68 -42.25 4.98
N LEU A 68 -1.53 -42.00 3.98
CA LEU A 68 -2.18 -40.71 3.75
C LEU A 68 -3.40 -40.53 4.65
N ASP A 69 -3.18 -39.87 5.79
CA ASP A 69 -4.26 -39.42 6.66
C ASP A 69 -5.10 -38.31 5.96
N PRO A 70 -6.42 -38.51 5.76
CA PRO A 70 -7.29 -37.52 5.14
C PRO A 70 -7.32 -36.18 5.90
N ALA A 71 -7.09 -36.17 7.21
CA ALA A 71 -7.00 -34.92 7.98
C ALA A 71 -5.75 -34.11 7.63
N LYS A 72 -4.60 -34.77 7.41
CA LYS A 72 -3.36 -34.11 6.99
C LYS A 72 -3.47 -33.55 5.57
N LEU A 73 -4.12 -34.27 4.66
CA LEU A 73 -4.40 -33.81 3.30
C LEU A 73 -5.27 -32.54 3.30
N LYS A 74 -6.36 -32.53 4.09
CA LYS A 74 -7.20 -31.33 4.25
C LYS A 74 -6.41 -30.14 4.77
N LYS A 75 -5.60 -30.34 5.82
CA LYS A 75 -4.74 -29.28 6.37
C LYS A 75 -3.78 -28.74 5.30
N ALA A 76 -3.18 -29.62 4.50
CA ALA A 76 -2.28 -29.19 3.43
C ALA A 76 -2.99 -28.36 2.34
N MET A 77 -4.21 -28.76 1.96
CA MET A 77 -5.03 -27.99 1.01
C MET A 77 -5.44 -26.63 1.56
N GLU A 78 -5.81 -26.56 2.84
CA GLU A 78 -6.12 -25.30 3.53
C GLU A 78 -4.90 -24.38 3.58
N THR A 79 -3.74 -24.90 3.97
CA THR A 79 -2.48 -24.13 3.94
C THR A 79 -2.18 -23.62 2.53
N ALA A 80 -2.30 -24.45 1.50
CA ALA A 80 -2.07 -24.04 0.11
C ALA A 80 -3.01 -22.92 -0.34
N LYS A 81 -4.28 -22.98 0.08
CA LYS A 81 -5.26 -21.93 -0.16
C LYS A 81 -4.88 -20.63 0.54
N THR A 82 -4.51 -20.69 1.82
CA THR A 82 -4.04 -19.53 2.61
C THR A 82 -2.83 -18.85 1.96
N VAL A 83 -1.84 -19.63 1.51
CA VAL A 83 -0.65 -19.06 0.83
C VAL A 83 -1.04 -18.36 -0.46
N ARG A 84 -1.93 -18.97 -1.26
CA ARG A 84 -2.41 -18.38 -2.51
C ARG A 84 -3.11 -17.03 -2.26
N GLU A 85 -3.95 -16.95 -1.24
CA GLU A 85 -4.63 -15.72 -0.84
C GLU A 85 -3.63 -14.65 -0.37
N ALA A 86 -2.63 -15.04 0.45
CA ALA A 86 -1.57 -14.14 0.89
C ALA A 86 -0.73 -13.58 -0.28
N VAL A 87 -0.40 -14.41 -1.28
CA VAL A 87 0.30 -13.97 -2.50
C VAL A 87 -0.51 -12.93 -3.27
N GLN A 88 -1.81 -13.20 -3.46
CA GLN A 88 -2.69 -12.27 -4.17
C GLN A 88 -2.75 -10.91 -3.48
N LEU A 89 -2.79 -10.90 -2.14
CA LEU A 89 -2.77 -9.67 -1.35
C LEU A 89 -1.43 -8.92 -1.48
N LEU A 90 -0.29 -9.62 -1.40
CA LEU A 90 1.04 -9.03 -1.59
C LEU A 90 1.18 -8.40 -2.98
N MET A 91 0.65 -9.07 -4.02
CA MET A 91 0.65 -8.50 -5.38
C MET A 91 -0.23 -7.26 -5.48
N ALA A 92 -1.39 -7.24 -4.81
CA ALA A 92 -2.23 -6.06 -4.74
C ALA A 92 -1.50 -4.89 -4.06
N GLU A 93 -0.82 -5.13 -2.94
CA GLU A 93 -0.09 -4.10 -2.21
C GLU A 93 1.12 -3.59 -3.00
N ARG A 94 1.86 -4.49 -3.66
CA ARG A 94 2.93 -4.11 -4.59
C ARG A 94 2.42 -3.18 -5.69
N ASN A 95 1.26 -3.47 -6.27
CA ASN A 95 0.68 -2.62 -7.32
C ASN A 95 0.27 -1.25 -6.78
N LYS A 96 -0.25 -1.17 -5.55
CA LYS A 96 -0.54 0.11 -4.89
C LYS A 96 0.73 0.92 -4.65
N VAL A 97 1.77 0.30 -4.09
CA VAL A 97 3.07 0.95 -3.86
C VAL A 97 3.67 1.46 -5.16
N GLU A 98 3.61 0.67 -6.23
CA GLU A 98 4.10 1.08 -7.55
C GLU A 98 3.30 2.26 -8.12
N LYS A 99 1.98 2.26 -7.94
CA LYS A 99 1.13 3.39 -8.30
C LYS A 99 1.51 4.65 -7.52
N LEU A 100 1.66 4.53 -6.20
CA LEU A 100 2.07 5.64 -5.34
C LEU A 100 3.46 6.19 -5.72
N ARG A 101 4.42 5.32 -6.04
CA ARG A 101 5.73 5.74 -6.55
C ARG A 101 5.60 6.55 -7.84
N LYS A 102 4.74 6.12 -8.76
CA LYS A 102 4.47 6.85 -10.01
C LYS A 102 3.75 8.17 -9.76
N ASP A 103 2.80 8.22 -8.84
CA ASP A 103 2.07 9.44 -8.51
C ASP A 103 2.99 10.47 -7.83
N ILE A 104 3.89 10.02 -6.94
CA ILE A 104 4.93 10.87 -6.33
C ILE A 104 5.91 11.38 -7.39
N ALA A 105 6.36 10.51 -8.30
CA ALA A 105 7.27 10.88 -9.37
C ALA A 105 6.60 11.73 -10.48
N GLY A 106 5.29 11.59 -10.67
CA GLY A 106 4.53 12.21 -11.75
C GLY A 106 3.88 13.56 -11.41
N GLY A 107 3.95 14.00 -10.15
CA GLY A 107 3.39 15.28 -9.70
C GLY A 107 4.29 16.49 -9.88
N VAL A 108 5.59 16.27 -10.13
CA VAL A 108 6.57 17.31 -10.44
C VAL A 108 7.22 16.87 -11.73
N ALA A 109 7.11 17.65 -12.80
CA ALA A 109 7.89 17.41 -14.02
C ALA A 109 9.35 17.16 -13.62
N GLU A 110 10.04 16.26 -14.31
CA GLU A 110 11.39 15.78 -14.01
C GLU A 110 12.44 16.93 -13.87
N GLY A 111 12.10 18.14 -14.32
CA GLY A 111 12.71 19.38 -13.86
C GLY A 111 11.86 20.03 -12.77
N GLY A 112 12.36 20.04 -11.53
CA GLY A 112 11.72 20.74 -10.42
C GLY A 112 11.30 22.17 -10.80
N LEU A 113 10.17 22.64 -10.25
CA LEU A 113 9.70 24.00 -10.46
C LEU A 113 10.75 24.99 -9.91
N ASP A 114 11.45 25.69 -10.80
CA ASP A 114 12.35 26.78 -10.43
C ASP A 114 11.52 27.99 -9.96
N LEU A 115 11.35 28.08 -8.64
CA LEU A 115 10.57 29.13 -8.00
C LEU A 115 11.23 30.50 -8.13
N ASP A 116 12.55 30.57 -8.29
CA ASP A 116 13.26 31.84 -8.44
C ASP A 116 13.05 32.39 -9.86
N ALA A 117 13.22 31.55 -10.89
CA ALA A 117 12.90 31.94 -12.27
C ALA A 117 11.40 32.30 -12.45
N ALA A 118 10.51 31.56 -11.78
CA ALA A 118 9.08 31.87 -11.77
C ALA A 118 8.77 33.21 -11.07
N ARG A 119 9.45 33.49 -9.94
CA ARG A 119 9.32 34.78 -9.23
C ARG A 119 9.76 35.94 -10.12
N ASP A 120 10.89 35.79 -10.81
CA ASP A 120 11.41 36.81 -11.73
C ASP A 120 10.43 37.08 -12.88
N GLU A 121 9.86 36.03 -13.46
CA GLU A 121 8.86 36.17 -14.53
C GLU A 121 7.59 36.88 -14.06
N ILE A 122 7.07 36.55 -12.87
CA ILE A 122 5.93 37.25 -12.28
C ILE A 122 6.27 38.73 -12.04
N GLY A 123 7.45 39.02 -11.49
CA GLY A 123 7.93 40.38 -11.26
C GLY A 123 7.98 41.21 -12.54
N ARG A 124 8.49 40.64 -13.64
CA ARG A 124 8.49 41.28 -14.96
C ARG A 124 7.07 41.60 -15.44
N ARG A 125 6.15 40.63 -15.36
CA ARG A 125 4.75 40.84 -15.78
C ARG A 125 4.06 41.93 -14.98
N LEU A 126 4.27 41.95 -13.67
CA LEU A 126 3.73 43.00 -12.79
C LEU A 126 4.32 44.38 -13.10
N ALA A 127 5.61 44.46 -13.42
CA ALA A 127 6.24 45.72 -13.85
C ALA A 127 5.64 46.22 -15.17
N CYS A 128 5.43 45.35 -16.16
CA CYS A 128 4.75 45.70 -17.41
C CYS A 128 3.33 46.23 -17.15
N LEU A 129 2.58 45.59 -16.25
CA LEU A 129 1.23 46.04 -15.89
C LEU A 129 1.23 47.40 -15.19
N ARG A 130 2.17 47.67 -14.27
CA ARG A 130 2.31 48.99 -13.62
C ARG A 130 2.66 50.09 -14.62
N ASN A 131 3.60 49.80 -15.52
CA ASN A 131 4.00 50.76 -16.56
C ASN A 131 2.83 51.07 -17.51
N ALA A 132 2.02 50.06 -17.86
CA ALA A 132 0.81 50.25 -18.66
C ALA A 132 -0.29 51.06 -17.93
N ALA A 133 -0.30 51.03 -16.59
CA ALA A 133 -1.25 51.77 -15.76
C ALA A 133 -0.81 53.21 -15.41
N GLY A 134 0.36 53.67 -15.90
CA GLY A 134 0.82 55.06 -15.70
C GLY A 134 1.84 55.28 -14.57
N GLY A 135 2.38 54.20 -13.99
CA GLY A 135 3.41 54.26 -12.93
C GLY A 135 2.86 53.94 -11.55
#